data_AF-A0A7W1N7T0-F1
#
_entry.id   AF-A0A7W1N7T0-F1
#
_cell.length_a   1.000
_cell.length_b   1.000
_cell.length_c   1.000
_cell.angle_alpha   90.00
_cell.angle_beta   90.00
_cell.angle_gamma   90.00
#
_symmetry.space_group_name_H-M   'P 1'
#
loop_
_entity.id
_entity.type
_entity.pdbx_description
1 polymer ?
#
loop_
_entity_poly.entity_id
_entity_poly.type
_entity_poly.pdbx_seq_one_letter_code
_entity_poly.pdbx_strand_id
1 'polypeptide(L)'
;MASITAIAFTLTALVVGHSVRGRPIELVHVAGPGPRVLVVGAIHGDETAGIAVVRALEHAHPHADLWLVPSLNPDGVRSGTRQNAHGVDLNRNFGAMWRRGGSPGSTYYSGARPFSEPEARVARELILRVRPAATVWFHQHMDVVWAYGRSTAAGRRYARVAGLPFLHRPWLA
;
A
#
# COMPACT_ATOMS: atom_id res chain seq x y z
N MET A 1 5.39 -45.18 -6.96
CA MET A 1 4.85 -44.02 -6.21
C MET A 1 5.75 -42.84 -6.51
N ALA A 2 5.33 -41.91 -7.38
CA ALA A 2 6.15 -40.76 -7.75
C ALA A 2 5.92 -39.64 -6.73
N SER A 3 6.96 -39.33 -5.95
CA SER A 3 6.99 -38.15 -5.10
C SER A 3 6.91 -36.90 -5.98
N ILE A 4 5.88 -36.10 -5.75
CA ILE A 4 5.79 -34.75 -6.31
C ILE A 4 6.80 -33.91 -5.54
N THR A 5 7.93 -33.63 -6.19
CA THR A 5 8.89 -32.63 -5.71
C THR A 5 8.16 -31.29 -5.67
N ALA A 6 7.89 -30.78 -4.47
CA ALA A 6 7.42 -29.42 -4.30
C ALA A 6 8.49 -28.48 -4.83
N ILE A 7 8.24 -27.86 -5.98
CA ILE A 7 9.07 -26.75 -6.46
C ILE A 7 8.84 -25.61 -5.47
N ALA A 8 9.80 -25.37 -4.60
CA ALA A 8 9.82 -24.19 -3.76
C ALA A 8 9.90 -22.97 -4.70
N PHE A 9 8.79 -22.25 -4.86
CA PHE A 9 8.82 -20.93 -5.47
C PHE A 9 9.57 -20.02 -4.51
N THR A 10 10.79 -19.65 -4.85
CA THR A 10 11.49 -18.57 -4.16
C THR A 10 10.71 -17.29 -4.42
N LEU A 11 10.14 -16.71 -3.37
CA LEU A 11 9.54 -15.37 -3.42
C LEU A 11 10.67 -14.35 -3.63
N THR A 12 11.00 -14.04 -4.87
CA THR A 12 12.00 -13.01 -5.14
C THR A 12 11.31 -11.65 -5.09
N ALA A 13 11.61 -10.86 -4.05
CA ALA A 13 11.22 -9.46 -4.00
C ALA A 13 11.87 -8.70 -5.18
N LEU A 14 11.06 -8.01 -5.97
CA LEU A 14 11.51 -7.14 -7.05
C LEU A 14 11.62 -5.70 -6.52
N VAL A 15 12.76 -5.05 -6.75
CA VAL A 15 12.88 -3.60 -6.51
C VAL A 15 12.16 -2.85 -7.62
N VAL A 16 11.11 -2.12 -7.26
CA VAL A 16 10.22 -1.40 -8.22
C VAL A 16 10.46 0.11 -8.22
N GLY A 17 11.37 0.58 -7.37
CA GLY A 17 11.80 1.97 -7.31
C GLY A 17 12.63 2.22 -6.05
N HIS A 18 12.95 3.48 -5.82
CA HIS A 18 13.69 3.90 -4.64
C HIS A 18 13.00 5.10 -3.98
N SER A 19 13.12 5.17 -2.65
CA SER A 19 12.71 6.35 -1.88
C SER A 19 13.60 7.56 -2.18
N VAL A 20 13.24 8.70 -1.62
CA VAL A 20 14.04 9.94 -1.65
C VAL A 20 15.51 9.71 -1.26
N ARG A 21 15.78 8.92 -0.22
CA ARG A 21 17.15 8.60 0.23
C ARG A 21 17.72 7.33 -0.40
N GLY A 22 17.15 6.86 -1.51
CA GLY A 22 17.69 5.73 -2.26
C GLY A 22 17.44 4.35 -1.63
N ARG A 23 16.50 4.21 -0.68
CA ARG A 23 16.16 2.88 -0.13
C ARG A 23 15.26 2.14 -1.12
N PRO A 24 15.47 0.84 -1.35
CA PRO A 24 14.65 0.08 -2.28
C PRO A 24 13.19 0.04 -1.80
N ILE A 25 12.28 0.21 -2.75
CA ILE A 25 10.85 -0.11 -2.57
C ILE A 25 10.64 -1.47 -3.21
N GLU A 26 10.30 -2.45 -2.39
CA GLU A 26 10.15 -3.84 -2.78
C GLU A 26 8.71 -4.18 -3.15
N LEU A 27 8.57 -5.07 -4.12
CA LEU A 27 7.33 -5.71 -4.52
C LEU A 27 7.52 -7.22 -4.45
N VAL A 28 6.65 -7.91 -3.73
CA VAL A 28 6.58 -9.38 -3.70
C VAL A 28 5.32 -9.82 -4.45
N HIS A 29 5.46 -10.83 -5.32
CA HIS A 29 4.34 -11.42 -6.03
C HIS A 29 4.06 -12.81 -5.47
N VAL A 30 2.84 -13.01 -4.94
CA VAL A 30 2.35 -14.31 -4.48
C VAL A 30 1.25 -14.73 -5.44
N ALA A 31 1.59 -15.66 -6.33
CA ALA A 31 0.66 -16.17 -7.33
C ALA A 31 -0.47 -16.96 -6.65
N GLY A 32 -1.71 -16.70 -7.07
CA GLY A 32 -2.87 -17.45 -6.62
C GLY A 32 -4.02 -17.36 -7.64
N PRO A 33 -4.95 -18.31 -7.61
CA PRO A 33 -6.10 -18.28 -8.51
C PRO A 33 -7.05 -17.16 -8.10
N GLY A 34 -7.34 -16.21 -9.01
CA GLY A 34 -8.36 -15.19 -8.77
C GLY A 34 -7.96 -13.78 -9.21
N PRO A 35 -8.63 -12.74 -8.69
CA PRO A 35 -8.38 -11.37 -9.09
C PRO A 35 -7.03 -10.88 -8.57
N ARG A 36 -6.42 -9.94 -9.31
CA ARG A 36 -5.22 -9.21 -8.86
C ARG A 36 -5.56 -8.26 -7.72
N VAL A 37 -4.83 -8.33 -6.63
CA VAL A 37 -4.95 -7.41 -5.50
C VAL A 37 -3.59 -6.82 -5.17
N LEU A 38 -3.52 -5.49 -5.13
CA LEU A 38 -2.34 -4.77 -4.65
C LEU A 38 -2.51 -4.45 -3.16
N VAL A 39 -1.57 -4.87 -2.33
CA VAL A 39 -1.59 -4.66 -0.88
C VAL A 39 -0.38 -3.83 -0.48
N VAL A 40 -0.60 -2.74 0.25
CA VAL A 40 0.46 -1.86 0.76
C VAL A 40 0.42 -1.86 2.27
N GLY A 41 1.55 -2.24 2.89
CA GLY A 41 1.66 -2.38 4.34
C GLY A 41 1.87 -1.05 5.07
N ALA A 42 2.76 -0.20 4.56
CA ALA A 42 3.02 1.12 5.14
C ALA A 42 3.22 2.20 4.06
N ILE A 43 2.38 3.22 4.11
CA ILE A 43 2.55 4.50 3.39
C ILE A 43 2.98 5.62 4.34
N HIS A 44 2.55 5.58 5.60
CA HIS A 44 3.11 6.39 6.67
C HIS A 44 4.15 5.58 7.43
N GLY A 45 5.31 6.17 7.70
CA GLY A 45 6.44 5.44 8.27
C GLY A 45 6.28 5.06 9.74
N ASP A 46 5.41 5.73 10.47
CA ASP A 46 5.08 5.46 11.87
C ASP A 46 3.90 4.48 12.05
N GLU A 47 3.30 3.99 10.96
CA GLU A 47 2.17 3.06 10.96
C GLU A 47 2.59 1.67 10.43
N THR A 48 3.48 0.99 11.14
CA THR A 48 4.22 -0.19 10.64
C THR A 48 3.50 -1.53 10.80
N ALA A 49 2.37 -1.64 11.50
CA ALA A 49 1.72 -2.93 11.71
C ALA A 49 1.28 -3.62 10.41
N GLY A 50 0.93 -2.83 9.38
CA GLY A 50 0.58 -3.37 8.06
C GLY A 50 1.74 -4.08 7.36
N ILE A 51 3.00 -3.75 7.70
CA ILE A 51 4.18 -4.48 7.21
C ILE A 51 4.11 -5.95 7.66
N ALA A 52 3.77 -6.19 8.93
CA ALA A 52 3.66 -7.56 9.46
C ALA A 52 2.55 -8.35 8.76
N VAL A 53 1.42 -7.71 8.44
CA VAL A 53 0.34 -8.35 7.66
C VAL A 53 0.83 -8.72 6.26
N VAL A 54 1.56 -7.83 5.58
CA VAL A 54 2.13 -8.13 4.27
C VAL A 54 3.12 -9.30 4.34
N ARG A 55 4.03 -9.32 5.33
CA ARG A 55 4.98 -10.43 5.49
C ARG A 55 4.29 -11.78 5.80
N ALA A 56 3.15 -11.76 6.50
CA ALA A 56 2.34 -12.97 6.68
C ALA A 56 1.71 -13.44 5.36
N LEU A 57 1.22 -12.51 4.53
CA LEU A 57 0.64 -12.81 3.22
C LEU A 57 1.65 -13.37 2.21
N GLU A 58 2.93 -13.02 2.33
CA GLU A 58 4.01 -13.58 1.51
C GLU A 58 4.06 -15.11 1.59
N HIS A 59 3.70 -15.68 2.74
CA HIS A 59 3.73 -17.13 2.98
C HIS A 59 2.35 -17.79 2.90
N ALA A 60 1.32 -17.05 2.46
CA ALA A 60 -0.03 -17.54 2.35
C ALA A 60 -0.27 -18.31 1.03
N HIS A 61 -1.36 -19.07 0.98
CA HIS A 61 -1.88 -19.70 -0.25
C HIS A 61 -3.24 -19.07 -0.61
N PRO A 62 -3.26 -17.83 -1.11
CA PRO A 62 -4.48 -17.06 -1.30
C PRO A 62 -5.30 -17.55 -2.50
N HIS A 63 -6.62 -17.42 -2.41
CA HIS A 63 -7.53 -17.46 -3.58
C HIS A 63 -7.58 -16.09 -4.29
N ALA A 64 -6.41 -15.51 -4.55
CA ALA A 64 -6.22 -14.24 -5.26
C ALA A 64 -4.77 -14.12 -5.75
N ASP A 65 -4.53 -13.30 -6.77
CA ASP A 65 -3.19 -12.99 -7.27
C ASP A 65 -2.64 -11.75 -6.53
N LEU A 66 -1.75 -11.95 -5.55
CA LEU A 66 -1.35 -10.88 -4.63
C LEU A 66 -0.06 -10.18 -5.06
N TRP A 67 -0.12 -8.86 -5.13
CA TRP A 67 0.99 -7.96 -5.40
C TRP A 67 1.25 -7.15 -4.13
N LEU A 68 2.34 -7.42 -3.45
CA LEU A 68 2.56 -7.02 -2.06
C LEU A 68 3.70 -5.99 -1.97
N VAL A 69 3.43 -4.83 -1.38
CA VAL A 69 4.43 -3.79 -1.09
C VAL A 69 4.50 -3.65 0.43
N PRO A 70 5.52 -4.23 1.10
CA PRO A 70 5.64 -4.14 2.56
C PRO A 70 5.66 -2.69 3.02
N SER A 71 6.53 -1.86 2.42
CA SER A 71 6.64 -0.44 2.74
C SER A 71 6.83 0.38 1.47
N LEU A 72 5.91 1.31 1.23
CA LEU A 72 6.04 2.35 0.20
C LEU A 72 6.91 3.51 0.69
N ASN A 73 7.03 3.71 2.02
CA ASN A 73 7.79 4.78 2.65
C ASN A 73 8.94 4.25 3.53
N PRO A 74 9.94 3.56 2.96
CA PRO A 74 11.04 2.98 3.74
C PRO A 74 11.90 4.04 4.44
N ASP A 75 11.91 5.28 3.94
CA ASP A 75 12.57 6.40 4.61
C ASP A 75 11.86 6.78 5.90
N GLY A 76 10.54 6.98 5.84
CA GLY A 76 9.70 7.29 6.99
C GLY A 76 9.72 6.16 8.02
N VAL A 77 9.69 4.90 7.58
CA VAL A 77 9.79 3.73 8.47
C VAL A 77 11.09 3.77 9.27
N ARG A 78 12.21 4.05 8.60
CA ARG A 78 13.51 4.13 9.29
C ARG A 78 13.60 5.31 10.25
N SER A 79 12.94 6.43 9.97
CA SER A 79 12.92 7.61 10.86
C SER A 79 11.80 7.58 11.90
N GLY A 80 10.88 6.62 11.85
CA GLY A 80 9.70 6.60 12.72
C GLY A 80 8.79 7.81 12.48
N THR A 81 8.70 8.29 11.24
CA THR A 81 7.91 9.48 10.88
C THR A 81 6.79 9.13 9.93
N ARG A 82 5.63 9.78 10.10
CA ARG A 82 4.52 9.73 9.16
C ARG A 82 4.94 10.07 7.73
N GLN A 83 5.71 11.14 7.56
CA GLN A 83 6.13 11.66 6.27
C GLN A 83 7.30 10.88 5.66
N ASN A 84 7.58 11.11 4.37
CA ASN A 84 8.83 10.66 3.73
C ASN A 84 10.02 11.58 4.11
N ALA A 85 11.19 11.33 3.53
CA ALA A 85 12.40 12.09 3.84
C ALA A 85 12.38 13.57 3.39
N HIS A 86 11.45 13.99 2.52
CA HIS A 86 11.21 15.40 2.22
C HIS A 86 10.17 16.05 3.15
N GLY A 87 9.66 15.31 4.14
CA GLY A 87 8.61 15.79 5.04
C GLY A 87 7.23 15.86 4.37
N VAL A 88 6.99 15.13 3.29
CA VAL A 88 5.70 15.05 2.59
C VAL A 88 4.85 13.92 3.17
N ASP A 89 3.56 14.21 3.45
CA ASP A 89 2.55 13.17 3.68
C ASP A 89 2.22 12.54 2.31
N LEU A 90 2.71 11.32 2.10
CA LEU A 90 2.50 10.60 0.84
C LEU A 90 1.01 10.37 0.54
N ASN A 91 0.16 10.24 1.55
CA ASN A 91 -1.30 10.12 1.42
C ASN A 91 -1.99 11.48 1.13
N ARG A 92 -1.21 12.54 0.90
CA ARG A 92 -1.65 13.82 0.32
C ARG A 92 -0.96 14.13 -1.01
N ASN A 93 -0.04 13.27 -1.49
CA ASN A 93 0.75 13.51 -2.68
C ASN A 93 0.18 12.87 -3.96
N PHE A 94 -0.90 12.10 -3.89
CA PHE A 94 -1.56 11.51 -5.06
C PHE A 94 -2.35 12.56 -5.84
N GLY A 95 -2.64 12.29 -7.12
CA GLY A 95 -3.37 13.23 -7.99
C GLY A 95 -4.86 13.38 -7.71
N ALA A 96 -5.50 12.40 -7.08
CA ALA A 96 -6.92 12.49 -6.77
C ALA A 96 -7.17 13.48 -5.63
N MET A 97 -8.03 14.47 -5.86
CA MET A 97 -8.38 15.53 -4.88
C MET A 97 -7.15 16.26 -4.31
N TRP A 98 -6.05 16.32 -5.07
CA TRP A 98 -4.83 16.99 -4.62
C TRP A 98 -5.08 18.47 -4.42
N ARG A 99 -4.64 18.99 -3.28
CA ARG A 99 -4.66 20.42 -2.96
C ARG A 99 -3.34 20.76 -2.30
N ARG A 100 -2.73 21.86 -2.72
CA ARG A 100 -1.55 22.40 -2.04
C ARG A 100 -1.94 22.70 -0.59
N GLY A 101 -1.21 22.13 0.36
CA GLY A 101 -1.45 22.33 1.78
C GLY A 101 -0.25 21.97 2.62
N GLY A 102 -0.14 22.61 3.79
CA GLY A 102 0.95 22.42 4.73
C GLY A 102 2.31 22.96 4.26
N SER A 103 3.32 22.68 5.07
CA SER A 103 4.74 22.96 4.82
C SER A 103 5.58 21.72 5.14
N PRO A 104 6.79 21.54 4.57
CA PRO A 104 7.62 20.37 4.85
C PRO A 104 7.68 20.00 6.33
N GLY A 105 7.36 18.73 6.64
CA GLY A 105 7.33 18.20 8.00
C GLY A 105 6.00 18.37 8.74
N SER A 106 5.08 19.21 8.26
CA SER A 106 3.72 19.29 8.81
C SER A 106 2.91 18.03 8.48
N THR A 107 1.95 17.70 9.34
CA THR A 107 1.17 16.45 9.26
C THR A 107 0.56 16.19 7.89
N TYR A 108 0.09 17.24 7.21
CA TYR A 108 -0.62 17.13 5.93
C TYR A 108 0.09 17.86 4.78
N TYR A 109 1.41 18.00 4.82
CA TYR A 109 2.14 18.59 3.70
C TYR A 109 1.96 17.75 2.42
N SER A 110 1.35 18.36 1.40
CA SER A 110 0.97 17.67 0.17
C SER A 110 2.08 17.50 -0.86
N GLY A 111 3.26 18.07 -0.60
CA GLY A 111 4.34 18.23 -1.58
C GLY A 111 4.10 19.38 -2.56
N ALA A 112 5.05 19.59 -3.47
CA ALA A 112 5.07 20.74 -4.37
C ALA A 112 4.03 20.68 -5.50
N ARG A 113 3.63 19.47 -5.91
CA ARG A 113 2.64 19.15 -6.95
C ARG A 113 2.19 17.69 -6.79
N PRO A 114 1.10 17.25 -7.45
CA PRO A 114 0.75 15.83 -7.48
C PRO A 114 1.91 14.97 -7.97
N PHE A 115 2.15 13.86 -7.28
CA PHE A 115 3.24 12.93 -7.54
C PHE A 115 4.61 13.63 -7.60
N SER A 116 4.84 14.60 -6.71
CA SER A 116 6.18 15.19 -6.53
C SER A 116 7.17 14.17 -5.98
N GLU A 117 6.70 13.24 -5.15
CA GLU A 117 7.54 12.27 -4.45
C GLU A 117 7.77 11.00 -5.27
N PRO A 118 8.99 10.43 -5.25
CA PRO A 118 9.28 9.19 -5.95
C PRO A 118 8.44 8.02 -5.43
N GLU A 119 8.17 7.94 -4.12
CA GLU A 119 7.34 6.90 -3.53
C GLU A 119 5.91 6.90 -4.09
N ALA A 120 5.31 8.10 -4.23
CA ALA A 120 3.97 8.25 -4.80
C ALA A 120 3.94 7.88 -6.30
N ARG A 121 5.02 8.14 -7.04
CA ARG A 121 5.14 7.72 -8.45
C ARG A 121 5.22 6.20 -8.58
N VAL A 122 5.98 5.52 -7.72
CA VAL A 122 6.05 4.05 -7.70
C VAL A 122 4.66 3.46 -7.49
N ALA A 123 3.89 3.94 -6.53
CA ALA A 123 2.51 3.50 -6.33
C ALA A 123 1.64 3.68 -7.58
N ARG A 124 1.71 4.85 -8.22
CA ARG A 124 0.99 5.13 -9.48
C ARG A 124 1.37 4.13 -10.57
N GLU A 125 2.66 3.90 -10.77
CA GLU A 125 3.17 2.98 -11.79
C GLU A 125 2.72 1.55 -11.54
N LEU A 126 2.79 1.08 -10.29
CA LEU A 126 2.30 -0.25 -9.91
C LEU A 126 0.81 -0.41 -10.20
N ILE A 127 -0.02 0.56 -9.80
CA ILE A 127 -1.46 0.51 -10.06
C ILE A 127 -1.75 0.44 -11.57
N LEU A 128 -1.03 1.23 -12.38
CA LEU A 128 -1.22 1.26 -13.83
C LEU A 128 -0.72 -0.01 -14.52
N ARG A 129 0.36 -0.63 -14.02
CA ARG A 129 0.94 -1.85 -14.60
C ARG A 129 0.18 -3.10 -14.17
N VAL A 130 -0.07 -3.27 -12.88
CA VAL A 130 -0.77 -4.44 -12.32
C VAL A 130 -2.25 -4.45 -12.72
N ARG A 131 -2.86 -3.26 -12.79
CA ARG A 131 -4.31 -3.06 -13.00
C ARG A 131 -5.13 -3.93 -12.04
N PRO A 132 -4.94 -3.77 -10.72
CA PRO A 132 -5.57 -4.64 -9.74
C PRO A 132 -7.08 -4.40 -9.70
N ALA A 133 -7.84 -5.46 -9.39
CA ALA A 133 -9.28 -5.37 -9.15
C ALA A 133 -9.59 -4.59 -7.87
N ALA A 134 -8.69 -4.66 -6.88
CA ALA A 134 -8.75 -3.91 -5.63
C ALA A 134 -7.36 -3.55 -5.12
N THR A 135 -7.28 -2.44 -4.38
CA THR A 135 -6.07 -2.07 -3.62
C THR A 135 -6.41 -1.99 -2.15
N VAL A 136 -5.57 -2.56 -1.29
CA VAL A 136 -5.72 -2.53 0.17
C VAL A 136 -4.52 -1.80 0.76
N TRP A 137 -4.78 -0.79 1.57
CA TRP A 137 -3.75 0.07 2.15
C TRP A 137 -3.91 0.02 3.66
N PHE A 138 -2.97 -0.59 4.36
CA PHE A 138 -3.00 -0.64 5.81
C PHE A 138 -2.53 0.68 6.41
N HIS A 139 -3.19 1.05 7.50
CA HIS A 139 -2.98 2.26 8.27
C HIS A 139 -3.19 1.98 9.75
N GLN A 140 -2.69 2.86 10.60
CA GLN A 140 -2.96 2.87 12.04
C GLN A 140 -3.40 4.28 12.48
N HIS A 141 -4.15 4.44 13.56
CA HIS A 141 -4.57 3.45 14.58
C HIS A 141 -6.10 3.38 14.72
N MET A 142 -6.85 3.85 13.74
CA MET A 142 -8.28 4.19 13.87
C MET A 142 -9.25 3.00 13.96
N ASP A 143 -8.75 1.76 13.87
CA ASP A 143 -9.54 0.53 13.99
C ASP A 143 -10.81 0.49 13.11
N VAL A 144 -10.64 0.83 11.82
CA VAL A 144 -11.75 1.04 10.89
C VAL A 144 -11.35 0.72 9.45
N VAL A 145 -12.32 0.33 8.63
CA VAL A 145 -12.15 0.15 7.19
C VAL A 145 -12.77 1.31 6.43
N TRP A 146 -11.95 2.01 5.65
CA TRP A 146 -12.38 3.09 4.75
C TRP A 146 -12.46 2.61 3.31
N ALA A 147 -13.52 3.00 2.60
CA ALA A 147 -13.58 2.84 1.16
C ALA A 147 -14.29 4.02 0.49
N TYR A 148 -13.82 4.35 -0.71
CA TYR A 148 -14.34 5.45 -1.51
C TYR A 148 -15.21 4.96 -2.67
N GLY A 149 -16.39 5.57 -2.86
CA GLY A 149 -17.28 5.34 -4.01
C GLY A 149 -17.43 3.89 -4.44
N ARG A 150 -16.94 3.53 -5.63
CA ARG A 150 -17.02 2.17 -6.20
C ARG A 150 -16.44 1.06 -5.31
N SER A 151 -15.49 1.39 -4.43
CA SER A 151 -14.88 0.42 -3.51
C SER A 151 -15.75 0.11 -2.30
N THR A 152 -16.89 0.77 -2.13
CA THR A 152 -17.76 0.64 -0.95
C THR A 152 -18.24 -0.78 -0.69
N ALA A 153 -18.68 -1.50 -1.72
CA ALA A 153 -19.13 -2.88 -1.57
C ALA A 153 -18.00 -3.80 -1.08
N ALA A 154 -16.81 -3.68 -1.69
CA ALA A 154 -15.63 -4.43 -1.29
C ALA A 154 -15.16 -4.07 0.12
N GLY A 155 -15.09 -2.77 0.45
CA GLY A 155 -14.71 -2.29 1.78
C GLY A 155 -15.68 -2.76 2.86
N ARG A 156 -16.99 -2.71 2.62
CA ARG A 156 -17.99 -3.23 3.57
C ARG A 156 -17.85 -4.73 3.78
N ARG A 157 -17.55 -5.50 2.73
CA ARG A 157 -17.27 -6.94 2.86
C ARG A 157 -16.01 -7.18 3.68
N TYR A 158 -14.93 -6.47 3.40
CA TYR A 158 -13.68 -6.57 4.14
C TYR A 158 -13.89 -6.26 5.63
N ALA A 159 -14.59 -5.17 5.94
CA ALA A 159 -14.92 -4.76 7.31
C ALA A 159 -15.65 -5.86 8.09
N ARG A 160 -16.66 -6.51 7.48
CA ARG A 160 -17.37 -7.63 8.11
C ARG A 160 -16.46 -8.82 8.41
N VAL A 161 -15.57 -9.18 7.49
CA VAL A 161 -14.63 -10.30 7.67
C VAL A 161 -13.59 -9.97 8.74
N ALA A 162 -13.11 -8.73 8.77
CA ALA A 162 -12.14 -8.25 9.75
C ALA A 162 -12.75 -7.96 11.13
N GLY A 163 -14.09 -7.97 11.27
CA GLY A 163 -14.76 -7.58 12.51
C GLY A 163 -14.64 -6.10 12.85
N LEU A 164 -14.44 -5.23 11.84
CA LEU A 164 -14.19 -3.81 12.02
C LEU A 164 -15.37 -2.93 11.59
N PRO A 165 -15.54 -1.74 12.19
CA PRO A 165 -16.42 -0.70 11.68
C PRO A 165 -16.10 -0.33 10.22
N PHE A 166 -17.14 -0.01 9.46
CA PHE A 166 -17.02 0.47 8.08
C PHE A 166 -17.39 1.94 7.96
N LEU A 167 -16.52 2.75 7.35
CA LEU A 167 -16.82 4.14 7.01
C LEU A 167 -16.76 4.35 5.50
N HIS A 168 -17.89 4.78 4.94
CA HIS A 168 -17.97 5.21 3.56
C HIS A 168 -17.44 6.64 3.41
N ARG A 169 -16.63 6.87 2.38
CA ARG A 169 -16.25 8.21 1.95
C ARG A 169 -16.79 8.46 0.53
N PRO A 170 -17.61 9.50 0.32
CA PRO A 170 -17.94 9.90 -1.05
C PRO A 170 -16.68 10.37 -1.75
N TRP A 171 -16.57 10.11 -3.05
CA TRP A 171 -15.66 10.92 -3.88
C TRP A 171 -16.28 12.32 -3.95
N LEU A 172 -15.46 13.37 -3.84
CA LEU A 172 -15.90 14.68 -4.31
C LEU A 172 -16.15 14.52 -5.81
N ALA A 173 -17.39 14.77 -6.22
CA ALA A 173 -17.80 14.77 -7.62
C ALA A 173 -16.98 15.77 -8.42
#